data_AF-K1RCP8-F1
#
_entry.id   AF-K1RCP8-F1
#
_cell.length_a   1.000
_cell.length_b   1.000
_cell.length_c   1.000
_cell.angle_alpha   90.00
_cell.angle_beta   90.00
_cell.angle_gamma   90.00
#
_symmetry.space_group_name_H-M   'P 1'
#
loop_
_entity.id
_entity.type
_entity.pdbx_description
1 polymer ?
#
loop_
_entity_poly.entity_id
_entity_poly.type
_entity_poly.pdbx_seq_one_letter_code
_entity_poly.pdbx_strand_id
1 'polypeptide(L)'
;MFFLLILLVSMLSFGVTYQANLYPNAPLQWSILKDVLYYPYWQMYGELFLENIEGTDPSEEAGNCTKNETLWRSGEMNRCPEKSSFVVLLMAVYMLLTNVLLLNLLIALFSDTVKNVLKNSEREWRFHRFSLVYEYANKPFLFPPLSLPIYMYWLIKWCCRAVFSEDNRKNTRFSEFFLKQNMTCKRQCSTYVSLFATLMVRPFGIPM
;
A
#
# COMPACT_ATOMS: atom_id res chain seq x y z
N MET A 1 -0.51 2.57 -13.50
CA MET A 1 -0.04 1.50 -14.41
C MET A 1 0.50 2.04 -15.73
N PHE A 2 -0.22 2.92 -16.45
CA PHE A 2 0.27 3.54 -17.69
C PHE A 2 1.68 4.16 -17.59
N PHE A 3 1.96 4.89 -16.51
CA PHE A 3 3.30 5.43 -16.26
C PHE A 3 4.39 4.36 -16.22
N LEU A 4 4.17 3.25 -15.49
CA LEU A 4 5.14 2.17 -15.38
C LEU A 4 5.37 1.47 -16.73
N LEU A 5 4.35 1.40 -17.59
CA LEU A 5 4.49 0.85 -18.94
C LEU A 5 5.35 1.75 -19.83
N ILE A 6 5.13 3.06 -19.80
CA ILE A 6 5.93 4.03 -20.57
C ILE A 6 7.39 4.01 -20.09
N LEU A 7 7.61 4.00 -18.76
CA LEU A 7 8.93 3.88 -18.17
C LEU A 7 9.61 2.59 -18.65
N LEU A 8 8.95 1.44 -18.51
CA LEU A 8 9.51 0.14 -18.90
C LEU A 8 9.85 0.08 -20.39
N VAL A 9 9.01 0.62 -21.27
CA VAL A 9 9.28 0.67 -22.72
C VAL A 9 10.48 1.56 -23.04
N SER A 10 10.55 2.76 -22.45
CA SER A 10 11.70 3.67 -22.64
C SER A 10 13.02 3.08 -22.12
N MET A 11 12.95 2.41 -20.97
CA MET A 11 14.07 1.77 -20.29
C MET A 11 14.64 0.60 -21.11
N LEU A 12 13.77 -0.28 -21.61
CA LEU A 12 14.19 -1.40 -22.48
C LEU A 12 14.79 -0.89 -23.79
N SER A 13 14.20 0.13 -24.41
CA SER A 13 14.72 0.72 -25.65
C SER A 13 16.14 1.26 -25.48
N PHE A 14 16.35 2.09 -24.45
CA PHE A 14 17.67 2.63 -24.14
C PHE A 14 18.65 1.54 -23.70
N GLY A 15 18.24 0.60 -22.83
CA GLY A 15 19.08 -0.48 -22.33
C GLY A 15 19.60 -1.41 -23.43
N VAL A 16 18.75 -1.78 -24.40
CA VAL A 16 19.16 -2.59 -25.55
C VAL A 16 20.15 -1.80 -26.42
N THR A 17 19.90 -0.51 -26.65
CA THR A 17 20.80 0.35 -27.44
C THR A 17 22.15 0.55 -26.74
N TYR A 18 22.15 0.73 -25.42
CA TYR A 18 23.34 0.82 -24.59
C TYR A 18 24.18 -0.46 -24.70
N GLN A 19 23.57 -1.63 -24.49
CA GLN A 19 24.28 -2.90 -24.52
C GLN A 19 24.79 -3.26 -25.92
N ALA A 20 23.99 -3.01 -26.96
CA ALA A 20 24.36 -3.31 -28.35
C ALA A 20 25.60 -2.53 -28.81
N ASN A 21 25.80 -1.34 -28.26
CA ASN A 21 26.85 -0.44 -28.68
C ASN A 21 28.11 -0.50 -27.80
N LEU A 22 27.99 -0.86 -26.51
CA LEU A 22 29.16 -1.12 -25.63
C LEU A 22 29.73 -2.53 -25.81
N TYR A 23 28.89 -3.53 -26.09
CA TYR A 23 29.28 -4.94 -26.15
C TYR A 23 28.78 -5.59 -27.44
N PRO A 24 29.36 -5.26 -28.61
CA PRO A 24 28.91 -5.81 -29.89
C PRO A 24 29.17 -7.33 -29.95
N ASN A 25 28.24 -8.11 -30.52
CA ASN A 25 28.34 -9.57 -30.67
C ASN A 25 28.42 -10.37 -29.36
N ALA A 26 27.87 -9.84 -28.25
CA ALA A 26 27.76 -10.60 -27.01
C ALA A 26 26.81 -11.82 -27.16
N PRO A 27 27.17 -13.01 -26.62
CA PRO A 27 26.32 -14.20 -26.71
C PRO A 27 25.06 -14.03 -25.86
N LEU A 28 23.91 -14.54 -26.32
CA LEU A 28 22.66 -14.44 -25.58
C LEU A 28 22.73 -15.21 -24.25
N GLN A 29 22.89 -14.49 -23.15
CA GLN A 29 22.93 -15.02 -21.78
C GLN A 29 21.97 -14.25 -20.88
N TRP A 30 21.48 -14.89 -19.81
CA TRP A 30 20.59 -14.27 -18.83
C TRP A 30 21.22 -13.07 -18.10
N SER A 31 22.55 -13.04 -18.00
CA SER A 31 23.30 -11.89 -17.48
C SER A 31 23.02 -10.62 -18.28
N ILE A 32 23.01 -10.71 -19.61
CA ILE A 32 22.77 -9.55 -20.49
C ILE A 32 21.38 -8.97 -20.27
N LEU A 33 20.37 -9.83 -20.10
CA LEU A 33 19.01 -9.35 -19.83
C LEU A 33 18.93 -8.57 -18.51
N LYS A 34 19.67 -9.03 -17.49
CA LYS A 34 19.80 -8.30 -16.23
C LYS A 34 20.50 -6.96 -16.45
N ASP A 35 21.59 -6.93 -17.19
CA ASP A 35 22.40 -5.73 -17.43
C ASP A 35 21.62 -4.65 -18.21
N VAL A 36 20.88 -5.07 -19.23
CA VAL A 36 19.99 -4.23 -20.05
C VAL A 36 18.94 -3.50 -19.19
N LEU A 37 18.50 -4.11 -18.08
CA LEU A 37 17.57 -3.47 -17.14
C LEU A 37 18.29 -2.74 -16.01
N TYR A 38 19.37 -3.32 -15.49
CA TYR A 38 20.06 -2.80 -14.32
C TYR A 38 20.68 -1.42 -14.58
N TYR A 39 21.45 -1.25 -15.66
CA TYR A 39 22.15 0.01 -15.91
C TYR A 39 21.20 1.20 -16.13
N PRO A 40 20.19 1.14 -17.01
CA PRO A 40 19.25 2.24 -17.20
C PRO A 40 18.42 2.58 -15.96
N TYR A 41 18.15 1.59 -15.11
CA TYR A 41 17.42 1.79 -13.84
C TYR A 41 18.24 2.64 -12.88
N TRP A 42 19.51 2.28 -12.64
CA TRP A 42 20.38 3.03 -11.74
C TRP A 42 20.73 4.41 -12.26
N GLN A 43 20.91 4.55 -13.58
CA GLN A 43 21.13 5.86 -14.20
C GLN A 43 19.97 6.81 -13.92
N MET A 44 18.71 6.34 -13.93
CA MET A 44 17.56 7.18 -13.56
C MET A 44 17.68 7.75 -12.14
N TYR A 45 18.34 7.06 -11.21
CA TYR A 45 18.57 7.56 -9.84
C TYR A 45 19.85 8.40 -9.69
N GLY A 46 20.60 8.62 -10.77
CA GLY A 46 21.80 9.46 -10.78
C GLY A 46 23.12 8.69 -10.72
N GLU A 47 23.11 7.37 -10.66
CA GLU A 47 24.32 6.54 -10.74
C GLU A 47 24.75 6.40 -12.20
N LEU A 48 25.64 7.28 -12.62
CA LEU A 48 26.17 7.38 -13.98
C LEU A 48 27.49 6.60 -14.04
N PHE A 49 27.43 5.33 -14.48
CA PHE A 49 28.59 4.48 -14.74
C PHE A 49 29.42 4.99 -15.94
N LEU A 50 30.01 6.18 -15.79
CA LEU A 50 30.77 6.89 -16.83
C LEU A 50 32.05 6.16 -17.21
N GLU A 51 32.69 5.50 -16.23
CA GLU A 51 33.90 4.69 -16.41
C GLU A 51 33.71 3.64 -17.52
N ASN A 52 32.56 2.95 -17.51
CA ASN A 52 32.20 1.94 -18.50
C ASN A 52 32.01 2.53 -19.91
N ILE A 53 31.48 3.75 -20.01
CA ILE A 53 31.14 4.39 -21.30
C ILE A 53 32.37 5.05 -21.92
N GLU A 54 33.24 5.63 -21.09
CA GLU A 54 34.47 6.27 -21.52
C GLU A 54 35.59 5.26 -21.84
N GLY A 55 35.42 4.00 -21.42
CA GLY A 55 36.39 2.93 -21.60
C GLY A 55 37.59 3.06 -20.65
N THR A 56 37.36 3.66 -19.49
CA THR A 56 38.38 3.87 -18.43
C THR A 56 38.03 3.02 -17.21
N ASP A 57 37.49 1.82 -17.43
CA ASP A 57 37.06 0.97 -16.33
C ASP A 57 38.28 0.53 -15.50
N PRO A 58 38.25 0.68 -14.16
CA PRO A 58 39.33 0.20 -13.29
C PRO A 58 39.54 -1.33 -13.40
N SER A 59 38.59 -2.06 -13.99
CA SER A 59 38.72 -3.48 -14.32
C SER A 59 39.69 -3.77 -15.47
N GLU A 60 39.91 -2.81 -16.38
CA GLU A 60 40.92 -2.90 -17.44
C GLU A 60 42.34 -2.73 -16.84
N GLU A 61 42.53 -1.76 -15.96
CA GLU A 61 43.80 -1.54 -15.25
C GLU A 61 44.15 -2.67 -14.28
N ALA A 62 43.13 -3.28 -13.64
CA ALA A 62 43.30 -4.44 -12.76
C ALA A 62 43.48 -5.78 -13.51
N GLY A 63 43.37 -5.80 -14.85
CA GLY A 63 43.49 -7.02 -15.66
C GLY A 63 42.34 -8.02 -15.50
N ASN A 64 41.16 -7.56 -15.04
CA ASN A 64 39.98 -8.40 -14.81
C ASN A 64 39.06 -8.54 -16.04
N CYS A 65 39.31 -7.78 -17.10
CA CYS A 65 38.58 -7.88 -18.36
C CYS A 65 39.53 -7.98 -19.57
N THR A 66 39.04 -8.50 -20.69
CA THR A 66 39.79 -8.66 -21.94
C THR A 66 39.03 -8.14 -23.15
N LYS A 67 39.76 -7.57 -24.12
CA LYS A 67 39.25 -7.17 -25.45
C LYS A 67 39.39 -8.29 -26.49
N ASN A 68 40.13 -9.36 -26.19
CA ASN A 68 40.37 -10.47 -27.12
C ASN A 68 39.14 -11.39 -27.23
N GLU A 69 38.61 -11.55 -28.45
CA GLU A 69 37.41 -12.35 -28.74
C GLU A 69 37.47 -13.78 -28.22
N THR A 70 38.61 -14.44 -28.41
CA THR A 70 38.75 -15.86 -28.04
C THR A 70 38.61 -16.08 -26.53
N LEU A 71 39.15 -15.16 -25.72
CA LEU A 71 39.17 -15.26 -24.26
C LEU A 71 37.78 -14.99 -23.65
N TRP A 72 37.11 -13.89 -24.03
CA TRP A 72 35.79 -13.60 -23.46
C TRP A 72 34.70 -14.56 -23.95
N ARG A 73 34.85 -15.13 -25.16
CA ARG A 73 33.89 -16.11 -25.69
C ARG A 73 34.00 -17.47 -25.02
N SER A 74 35.20 -17.84 -24.57
CA SER A 74 35.45 -19.07 -23.80
C SER A 74 34.94 -18.99 -22.34
N GLY A 75 34.63 -17.79 -21.85
CA GLY A 75 34.18 -17.56 -20.47
C GLY A 75 35.30 -17.54 -19.43
N GLU A 76 36.56 -17.57 -19.85
CA GLU A 76 37.71 -17.46 -18.95
C GLU A 76 37.82 -16.07 -18.31
N MET A 77 37.42 -15.01 -19.02
CA MET A 77 37.49 -13.62 -18.57
C MET A 77 36.30 -12.80 -19.07
N ASN A 78 35.96 -11.72 -18.35
CA ASN A 78 34.89 -10.81 -18.74
C ASN A 78 35.32 -9.92 -19.92
N ARG A 79 34.36 -9.49 -20.74
CA ARG A 79 34.61 -8.56 -21.84
C ARG A 79 34.70 -7.12 -21.33
N CYS A 80 35.69 -6.35 -21.77
CA CYS A 80 35.75 -4.91 -21.50
C CYS A 80 34.77 -4.13 -22.41
N PRO A 81 34.18 -3.01 -21.95
CA PRO A 81 33.31 -2.18 -22.78
C PRO A 81 34.09 -1.47 -23.90
N GLU A 82 33.40 -1.25 -25.02
CA GLU A 82 33.90 -0.41 -26.11
C GLU A 82 33.46 1.05 -25.93
N LYS A 83 34.42 1.96 -26.09
CA LYS A 83 34.18 3.41 -26.04
C LYS A 83 33.34 3.84 -27.23
N SER A 84 32.20 4.48 -26.97
CA SER A 84 31.40 5.09 -28.03
C SER A 84 30.74 6.41 -27.61
N SER A 85 31.05 7.47 -28.34
CA SER A 85 30.50 8.82 -28.10
C SER A 85 28.98 8.91 -28.32
N PHE A 86 28.41 8.02 -29.12
CA PHE A 86 26.97 7.99 -29.38
C PHE A 86 26.15 7.63 -28.12
N VAL A 87 26.69 6.75 -27.28
CA VAL A 87 26.02 6.34 -26.03
C VAL A 87 25.96 7.48 -25.04
N VAL A 88 27.00 8.30 -24.97
CA VAL A 88 27.03 9.48 -24.10
C VAL A 88 25.89 10.45 -24.45
N LEU A 89 25.68 10.69 -25.74
CA LEU A 89 24.56 11.52 -26.22
C LEU A 89 23.21 10.90 -25.87
N LEU A 90 23.03 9.60 -26.14
CA LEU A 90 21.81 8.87 -25.80
C LEU A 90 21.52 8.88 -24.30
N MET A 91 22.54 8.71 -23.46
CA MET A 91 22.44 8.75 -22.01
C MET A 91 21.96 10.13 -21.54
N ALA A 92 22.53 11.22 -22.10
CA ALA A 92 22.10 12.57 -21.77
C ALA A 92 20.62 12.82 -22.13
N VAL A 93 20.20 12.38 -23.32
CA VAL A 93 18.79 12.47 -23.75
C VAL A 93 17.87 11.62 -22.87
N TYR A 94 18.29 10.39 -22.53
CA TYR A 94 17.56 9.50 -21.64
C TYR A 94 17.39 10.11 -20.24
N MET A 95 18.47 10.65 -19.66
CA MET A 95 18.46 11.31 -18.35
C MET A 95 17.53 12.52 -18.33
N LEU A 96 17.50 13.31 -19.41
CA LEU A 96 16.58 14.44 -19.53
C LEU A 96 15.13 13.96 -19.62
N LEU A 97 14.85 12.95 -20.44
CA LEU A 97 13.52 12.37 -20.58
C LEU A 97 13.02 11.80 -19.25
N THR A 98 13.82 10.96 -18.57
CA THR A 98 13.39 10.29 -17.34
C THR A 98 13.30 11.25 -16.15
N ASN A 99 14.32 12.07 -15.90
CA ASN A 99 14.36 12.93 -14.73
C ASN A 99 13.50 14.19 -14.85
N VAL A 100 13.47 14.83 -16.03
CA VAL A 100 12.78 16.11 -16.19
C VAL A 100 11.37 15.93 -16.78
N LEU A 101 11.16 14.98 -17.68
CA LEU A 101 9.85 14.82 -18.33
C LEU A 101 8.98 13.78 -17.63
N LEU A 102 9.51 12.58 -17.34
CA LEU A 102 8.71 11.51 -16.73
C LEU A 102 8.39 11.77 -15.25
N LEU A 103 9.34 12.22 -14.42
CA LEU A 103 9.06 12.53 -13.00
C LEU A 103 8.07 13.69 -12.84
N ASN A 104 8.24 14.78 -13.60
CA ASN A 104 7.34 15.93 -13.53
C ASN A 104 5.93 15.58 -13.99
N LEU A 105 5.80 14.77 -15.03
CA LEU A 105 4.51 14.28 -15.50
C LEU A 105 3.87 13.28 -14.52
N LEU A 106 4.67 12.41 -13.88
CA LEU A 106 4.20 11.49 -12.83
C LEU A 106 3.60 12.26 -11.66
N ILE A 107 4.31 13.27 -11.16
CA ILE A 107 3.85 14.09 -10.04
C ILE A 107 2.56 14.82 -10.43
N ALA A 108 2.46 15.35 -11.65
CA ALA A 108 1.26 16.01 -12.14
C ALA A 108 0.04 15.07 -12.19
N LEU A 109 0.21 13.86 -12.75
CA LEU A 109 -0.84 12.85 -12.83
C LEU A 109 -1.24 12.32 -11.45
N PHE A 110 -0.28 12.12 -10.55
CA PHE A 110 -0.57 11.73 -9.18
C PHE A 110 -1.30 12.83 -8.41
N SER A 111 -0.93 14.10 -8.58
CA SER A 111 -1.65 15.21 -7.95
C SER A 111 -3.12 15.26 -8.38
N ASP A 112 -3.39 15.10 -9.67
CA ASP A 112 -4.78 15.09 -10.18
C ASP A 112 -5.57 13.86 -9.70
N THR A 113 -4.98 12.67 -9.83
CA THR A 113 -5.64 11.43 -9.40
C THR A 113 -5.85 11.38 -7.89
N VAL A 114 -4.89 11.83 -7.07
CA VAL A 114 -5.03 11.92 -5.61
C VAL A 114 -6.18 12.86 -5.24
N LYS A 115 -6.33 14.01 -5.90
CA LYS A 115 -7.48 14.91 -5.65
C LYS A 115 -8.81 14.23 -5.95
N ASN A 116 -8.91 13.56 -7.10
CA ASN A 116 -10.13 12.86 -7.50
C ASN A 116 -10.44 11.67 -6.58
N VAL A 117 -9.41 10.91 -6.18
CA VAL A 117 -9.53 9.78 -5.25
C VAL A 117 -9.94 10.27 -3.86
N LEU A 118 -9.30 11.32 -3.32
CA LEU A 118 -9.65 11.86 -2.00
C LEU A 118 -11.11 12.32 -1.94
N LYS A 119 -11.61 12.98 -3.00
CA LYS A 119 -13.02 13.39 -3.09
C LYS A 119 -14.00 12.20 -2.99
N ASN A 120 -13.67 11.08 -3.63
CA ASN A 120 -14.51 9.88 -3.58
C ASN A 120 -14.32 9.11 -2.25
N SER A 121 -13.09 9.03 -1.76
CA SER A 121 -12.73 8.34 -0.52
C SER A 121 -13.32 9.01 0.72
N GLU A 122 -13.54 10.32 0.73
CA GLU A 122 -14.24 10.98 1.84
C GLU A 122 -15.67 10.47 2.02
N ARG A 123 -16.38 10.20 0.92
CA ARG A 123 -17.74 9.65 0.98
C ARG A 123 -17.73 8.26 1.59
N GLU A 124 -16.83 7.40 1.11
CA GLU A 124 -16.65 6.05 1.63
C GLU A 124 -16.20 6.06 3.10
N TRP A 125 -15.26 6.94 3.47
CA TRP A 125 -14.80 7.09 4.85
C TRP A 125 -15.93 7.52 5.78
N ARG A 126 -16.81 8.45 5.36
CA ARG A 126 -17.98 8.84 6.14
C ARG A 126 -18.94 7.67 6.33
N PHE A 127 -19.15 6.84 5.30
CA PHE A 127 -19.98 5.64 5.39
C PHE A 127 -19.37 4.60 6.36
N HIS A 128 -18.09 4.28 6.21
CA HIS A 128 -17.37 3.37 7.11
C HIS A 128 -17.35 3.90 8.54
N ARG A 129 -17.13 5.21 8.73
CA ARG A 129 -17.16 5.85 10.04
C ARG A 129 -18.54 5.74 10.69
N PHE A 130 -19.62 5.96 9.94
CA PHE A 130 -20.97 5.78 10.46
C PHE A 130 -21.21 4.32 10.87
N SER A 131 -20.82 3.35 10.02
CA SER A 131 -20.94 1.92 10.34
C SER A 131 -20.19 1.55 11.61
N LEU A 132 -18.95 2.02 11.76
CA LEU A 132 -18.13 1.82 12.96
C LEU A 132 -18.80 2.42 14.19
N VAL A 133 -19.23 3.69 14.12
CA VAL A 133 -19.89 4.36 15.26
C VAL A 133 -21.19 3.64 15.64
N TYR A 134 -21.98 3.20 14.67
CA TYR A 134 -23.20 2.43 14.90
C TYR A 134 -22.91 1.08 15.58
N GLU A 135 -21.87 0.36 15.14
CA GLU A 135 -21.46 -0.90 15.76
C GLU A 135 -20.99 -0.70 17.20
N TYR A 136 -20.14 0.31 17.45
CA TYR A 136 -19.65 0.63 18.79
C TYR A 136 -20.74 1.13 19.73
N ALA A 137 -21.75 1.86 19.23
CA ALA A 137 -22.88 2.31 20.03
C ALA A 137 -23.77 1.16 20.55
N ASN A 138 -23.84 0.04 19.82
CA ASN A 138 -24.64 -1.13 20.18
C ASN A 138 -23.86 -2.19 20.98
N LYS A 139 -22.54 -2.05 21.13
CA LYS A 139 -21.73 -2.97 21.94
C LYS A 139 -21.83 -2.62 23.43
N PRO A 140 -21.81 -3.64 24.33
CA PRO A 140 -21.71 -3.38 25.75
C PRO A 140 -20.43 -2.61 26.06
N PHE A 141 -20.52 -1.62 26.95
CA PHE A 141 -19.44 -0.69 27.30
C PHE A 141 -18.15 -1.35 27.83
N LEU A 142 -18.20 -2.63 28.21
CA LEU A 142 -17.10 -3.32 28.88
C LEU A 142 -16.04 -3.85 27.90
N PHE A 143 -14.78 -3.70 28.28
CA PHE A 143 -13.63 -4.18 27.52
C PHE A 143 -13.72 -5.69 27.21
N PRO A 144 -13.14 -6.19 26.10
CA PRO A 144 -13.43 -7.52 25.57
C PRO A 144 -13.36 -8.67 26.61
N PRO A 145 -12.34 -8.77 27.48
CA PRO A 145 -12.31 -9.78 28.54
C PRO A 145 -13.45 -9.76 29.57
N LEU A 146 -14.00 -8.59 29.94
CA LEU A 146 -15.12 -8.52 30.91
C LEU A 146 -16.50 -8.57 30.25
N SER A 147 -16.59 -8.57 28.93
CA SER A 147 -17.88 -8.62 28.20
C SER A 147 -18.56 -9.99 28.26
N LEU A 148 -17.81 -11.07 28.51
CA LEU A 148 -18.31 -12.46 28.58
C LEU A 148 -19.47 -12.69 29.56
N PRO A 149 -19.41 -12.28 30.84
CA PRO A 149 -20.53 -12.46 31.77
C PRO A 149 -21.81 -11.73 31.36
N ILE A 150 -21.70 -10.61 30.64
CA ILE A 150 -22.87 -9.85 30.15
C ILE A 150 -23.61 -10.67 29.08
N TYR A 151 -22.87 -11.23 28.12
CA TYR A 151 -23.45 -12.09 27.09
C TYR A 151 -24.02 -13.38 27.70
N MET A 152 -23.35 -13.99 28.68
CA MET A 152 -23.86 -15.18 29.40
C MET A 152 -25.18 -14.90 30.14
N TYR A 153 -25.31 -13.75 30.82
CA TYR A 153 -26.56 -13.35 31.46
C TYR A 153 -27.71 -13.15 30.45
N TRP A 154 -27.43 -12.53 29.30
CA TRP A 154 -28.42 -12.40 28.22
C TRP A 154 -28.86 -13.75 27.66
N LEU A 155 -27.91 -14.69 27.48
CA LEU A 155 -28.15 -16.05 26.99
C LEU A 155 -29.02 -16.85 27.98
N ILE A 156 -28.72 -16.79 29.29
CA ILE A 156 -29.52 -17.42 30.35
C ILE A 156 -30.93 -16.80 30.40
N LYS A 157 -31.06 -15.47 30.32
CA LYS A 157 -32.37 -14.80 30.31
C LYS A 157 -33.19 -15.17 29.08
N TRP A 158 -32.56 -15.35 27.93
CA TRP A 158 -33.21 -15.80 26.71
C TRP A 158 -33.68 -17.26 26.83
N CYS A 159 -32.83 -18.17 27.32
CA CYS A 159 -33.19 -19.56 27.60
C CYS A 159 -34.33 -19.67 28.62
N CYS A 160 -34.28 -18.94 29.73
CA CYS A 160 -35.34 -18.94 30.73
C CYS A 160 -36.67 -18.42 30.17
N ARG A 161 -36.65 -17.41 29.28
CA ARG A 161 -37.87 -16.93 28.61
C ARG A 161 -38.44 -17.93 27.62
N ALA A 162 -37.59 -18.66 26.91
CA ALA A 162 -38.05 -19.75 26.02
C ALA A 162 -38.74 -20.85 26.82
N VAL A 163 -38.13 -21.30 27.93
CA VAL A 163 -38.68 -22.33 28.83
C VAL A 163 -39.97 -21.86 29.53
N PHE A 164 -40.03 -20.61 30.01
CA PHE A 164 -41.25 -20.07 30.64
C PHE A 164 -42.38 -19.71 29.65
N SER A 165 -42.10 -19.65 28.33
CA SER A 165 -43.17 -19.45 27.32
C SER A 165 -44.05 -20.68 27.15
N GLU A 166 -43.52 -21.87 27.45
CA GLU A 166 -44.27 -23.13 27.48
C GLU A 166 -45.12 -23.26 28.77
N ASP A 167 -44.68 -22.69 29.89
CA ASP A 167 -45.36 -22.80 31.20
C ASP A 167 -46.40 -21.67 31.48
N ASN A 168 -46.37 -20.58 30.71
CA ASN A 168 -47.32 -19.45 30.84
C ASN A 168 -48.76 -19.75 30.36
N ARG A 169 -49.08 -20.98 29.92
CA ARG A 169 -50.48 -21.43 29.83
C ARG A 169 -51.06 -21.80 31.21
N LYS A 170 -50.24 -22.00 32.26
CA LYS A 170 -50.70 -22.45 33.59
C LYS A 170 -50.53 -21.44 34.73
N ASN A 171 -49.66 -20.43 34.58
CA ASN A 171 -49.23 -19.57 35.71
C ASN A 171 -49.77 -18.12 35.70
N THR A 172 -50.88 -17.85 35.00
CA THR A 172 -51.49 -16.51 34.90
C THR A 172 -52.07 -15.98 36.23
N ARG A 173 -52.12 -16.82 37.28
CA ARG A 173 -52.81 -16.49 38.55
C ARG A 173 -51.91 -16.07 39.70
N PHE A 174 -50.58 -16.26 39.60
CA PHE A 174 -49.66 -16.04 40.73
C PHE A 174 -48.70 -14.85 40.52
N SER A 175 -48.56 -14.33 39.29
CA SER A 175 -47.56 -13.31 38.95
C SER A 175 -47.98 -11.85 39.22
N GLU A 176 -49.25 -11.56 39.53
CA GLU A 176 -49.67 -10.20 39.88
C GLU A 176 -48.99 -9.69 41.16
N PHE A 177 -48.54 -10.59 42.05
CA PHE A 177 -47.96 -10.21 43.34
C PHE A 177 -46.52 -9.66 43.25
N PHE A 178 -45.74 -10.05 42.23
CA PHE A 178 -44.34 -9.62 42.09
C PHE A 178 -44.13 -8.36 41.24
N LEU A 179 -45.17 -7.91 40.51
CA LEU A 179 -45.14 -6.69 39.68
C LEU A 179 -44.94 -5.39 40.49
N LYS A 180 -45.09 -5.44 41.82
CA LYS A 180 -44.95 -4.25 42.69
C LYS A 180 -43.51 -3.90 43.08
N GLN A 181 -42.53 -4.81 43.00
CA GLN A 181 -41.15 -4.53 43.45
C GLN A 181 -40.20 -4.05 42.35
N ASN A 182 -40.49 -4.27 41.06
CA ASN A 182 -39.53 -4.05 39.98
C ASN A 182 -39.58 -2.65 39.31
N MET A 183 -40.42 -1.73 39.80
CA MET A 183 -40.57 -0.38 39.23
C MET A 183 -39.48 0.63 39.66
N THR A 184 -38.65 0.32 40.66
CA THR A 184 -37.62 1.24 41.16
C THR A 184 -36.36 1.28 40.28
N CYS A 185 -36.07 0.23 39.51
CA CYS A 185 -34.83 0.12 38.72
C CYS A 185 -34.97 0.57 37.24
N LYS A 186 -36.07 1.26 36.87
CA LYS A 186 -36.28 1.74 35.49
C LYS A 186 -35.95 3.23 35.30
N ARG A 187 -35.75 3.99 36.39
CA ARG A 187 -35.49 5.44 36.34
C ARG A 187 -34.01 5.83 36.20
N GLN A 188 -33.06 5.00 36.62
CA GLN A 188 -31.63 5.38 36.64
C GLN A 188 -30.93 5.29 35.27
N CYS A 189 -31.45 4.50 34.33
CA CYS A 189 -30.75 4.21 33.06
C CYS A 189 -31.01 5.25 31.96
N SER A 190 -32.05 6.09 32.10
CA SER A 190 -32.43 7.07 31.07
C SER A 190 -31.56 8.33 31.08
N THR A 191 -30.91 8.66 32.21
CA THR A 191 -30.18 9.94 32.37
C THR A 191 -28.75 9.89 31.83
N TYR A 192 -28.13 8.71 31.77
CA TYR A 192 -26.74 8.56 31.31
C TYR A 192 -26.61 8.55 29.79
N VAL A 193 -27.63 8.06 29.07
CA VAL A 193 -27.65 8.05 27.59
C VAL A 193 -27.83 9.46 27.02
N SER A 194 -28.61 10.32 27.68
CA SER A 194 -28.79 11.72 27.27
C SER A 194 -27.55 12.59 27.49
N LEU A 195 -26.75 12.32 28.53
CA LEU A 195 -25.53 13.07 28.81
C LEU A 195 -24.42 12.78 27.78
N PHE A 196 -24.30 11.53 27.33
CA PHE A 196 -23.32 11.11 26.31
C PHE A 196 -23.66 11.61 24.90
N ALA A 197 -24.95 11.63 24.53
CA ALA A 197 -25.40 12.18 23.25
C ALA A 197 -25.14 13.70 23.12
N THR A 198 -25.15 14.43 24.23
CA THR A 198 -24.89 15.88 24.26
C THR A 198 -23.39 16.21 24.18
N LEU A 199 -22.52 15.32 24.64
CA LEU A 199 -21.06 15.50 24.62
C LEU A 199 -20.42 15.14 23.27
N MET A 200 -21.01 14.25 22.47
CA MET A 200 -20.42 13.78 21.21
C MET A 200 -20.80 14.61 19.96
N VAL A 201 -21.71 15.58 20.08
CA VAL A 201 -22.19 16.44 18.97
C VAL A 201 -21.52 17.83 18.97
N ARG A 202 -20.61 18.14 19.91
CA ARG A 202 -19.81 19.37 19.77
C ARG A 202 -18.83 19.21 18.61
N PRO A 203 -18.89 20.07 17.57
CA PRO A 203 -17.90 20.06 16.52
C PRO A 203 -16.58 20.47 17.17
N PHE A 204 -15.58 19.59 17.15
CA PHE A 204 -14.20 20.01 17.30
C PHE A 204 -13.92 20.93 16.12
N GLY A 205 -14.00 22.24 16.38
CA GLY A 205 -13.51 23.26 15.47
C GLY A 205 -12.03 23.00 15.23
N ILE A 206 -11.72 22.49 14.05
CA ILE A 206 -10.37 22.50 13.50
C ILE A 206 -10.32 23.77 12.64
N PRO A 207 -9.65 24.84 13.08
CA PRO A 207 -9.37 25.95 12.17
C PRO A 207 -8.39 25.45 11.09
N MET A 208 -8.65 25.84 9.84
CA MET A 208 -7.66 25.80 8.76
C MET A 208 -6.46 26.69 9.09
#